data_AF-A0A1G8YXC1-F1
#
_entry.id   AF-A0A1G8YXC1-F1
#
_cell.length_a   1.000
_cell.length_b   1.000
_cell.length_c   1.000
_cell.angle_alpha   90.00
_cell.angle_beta   90.00
_cell.angle_gamma   90.00
#
_symmetry.space_group_name_H-M   'P 1'
#
loop_
_entity.id
_entity.type
_entity.pdbx_description
1 polymer ?
#
loop_
_entity_poly.entity_id
_entity_poly.type
_entity_poly.pdbx_seq_one_letter_code
_entity_poly.pdbx_strand_id
1 'polypeptide(L)'
;MSTSRSFSPGPNGAISGQGTVTDRLVEANQRYATDFVDPGMDARPVLKVAVVACMDARLDLHDALGLELGDCHTIRNAGGVVTDDVIRSLTISQRALGTQSVVLIHHTGCGLLTLTEDFRHELEDEVGQRPAWAVEAFRDVDQDVRQSMARVRTSPFLLHTDDVRGFVFDVKTGLLREIDAA
;
A
#
# COMPACT_ATOMS: atom_id res chain seq x y z
N MET A 1 22.90 -20.29 -0.33
CA MET A 1 23.60 -19.22 -1.07
C MET A 1 22.55 -18.20 -1.44
N SER A 2 22.50 -17.10 -0.70
CA SER A 2 21.47 -16.06 -0.83
C SER A 2 21.95 -15.06 -1.89
N THR A 3 21.12 -14.81 -2.91
CA THR A 3 21.34 -13.73 -3.87
C THR A 3 20.23 -12.71 -3.69
N SER A 4 20.40 -11.84 -2.69
CA SER A 4 19.69 -10.56 -2.66
C SER A 4 20.04 -9.79 -3.94
N ARG A 5 19.11 -9.67 -4.88
CA ARG A 5 19.28 -8.82 -6.06
C ARG A 5 18.57 -7.50 -5.79
N SER A 6 19.35 -6.49 -5.41
CA SER A 6 18.96 -5.09 -5.49
C SER A 6 18.76 -4.72 -6.96
N PHE A 7 17.53 -4.46 -7.38
CA PHE A 7 17.28 -3.86 -8.69
C PHE A 7 17.51 -2.36 -8.56
N SER A 8 18.63 -1.84 -9.06
CA SER A 8 18.81 -0.39 -9.24
C SER A 8 18.37 -0.02 -10.65
N PRO A 9 17.21 0.63 -10.85
CA PRO A 9 16.96 1.30 -12.12
C PRO A 9 17.81 2.58 -12.12
N GLY A 10 18.83 2.62 -12.98
CA GLY A 10 19.54 3.87 -13.28
C GLY A 10 18.55 4.96 -13.73
N PRO A 11 18.89 6.25 -13.54
CA PRO A 11 17.98 7.34 -13.85
C PRO A 11 17.85 7.48 -15.36
N ASN A 12 16.60 7.53 -15.85
CA ASN A 12 16.24 7.89 -17.23
C ASN A 12 16.96 7.09 -18.34
N GLY A 13 16.57 5.83 -18.52
CA GLY A 13 16.61 5.24 -19.86
C GLY A 13 15.68 6.04 -20.76
N ALA A 14 16.25 6.86 -21.64
CA ALA A 14 15.55 7.75 -22.54
C ALA A 14 14.38 7.07 -23.26
N ILE A 15 13.26 7.79 -23.31
CA ILE A 15 12.02 7.43 -24.01
C ILE A 15 12.34 7.30 -25.50
N SER A 16 12.63 6.08 -25.98
CA SER A 16 12.95 5.86 -27.40
C SER A 16 12.37 4.55 -27.94
N GLY A 17 11.09 4.30 -27.69
CA GLY A 17 10.32 3.24 -28.34
C GLY A 17 8.96 3.77 -28.78
N GLN A 18 8.54 3.45 -30.00
CA GLN A 18 7.16 3.69 -30.46
C GLN A 18 6.24 2.76 -29.66
N GLY A 19 5.55 3.30 -28.64
CA GLY A 19 4.62 2.54 -27.80
C GLY A 19 4.09 3.37 -26.62
N THR A 20 2.96 2.96 -26.05
CA THR A 20 2.40 3.56 -24.83
C THR A 20 3.24 3.20 -23.60
N VAL A 21 2.99 3.86 -22.46
CA VAL A 21 3.62 3.47 -21.19
C VAL A 21 3.31 2.01 -20.84
N THR A 22 2.07 1.57 -21.08
CA THR A 22 1.61 0.20 -20.81
C THR A 22 2.35 -0.83 -21.65
N ASP A 23 2.59 -0.55 -22.94
CA ASP A 23 3.35 -1.46 -23.82
C ASP A 23 4.75 -1.75 -23.25
N ARG A 24 5.43 -0.70 -22.76
CA ARG A 24 6.74 -0.84 -22.11
C ARG A 24 6.69 -1.68 -20.82
N LEU A 25 5.61 -1.61 -20.05
CA LEU A 25 5.44 -2.43 -18.84
C LEU A 25 5.24 -3.91 -19.20
N VAL A 26 4.47 -4.19 -20.26
CA VAL A 26 4.30 -5.56 -20.78
C VAL A 26 5.63 -6.12 -21.29
N GLU A 27 6.42 -5.33 -22.01
CA GLU A 27 7.78 -5.71 -22.44
C GLU A 27 8.75 -5.91 -21.26
N ALA A 28 8.68 -5.06 -20.23
CA ALA A 28 9.45 -5.25 -19.01
C ALA A 28 9.09 -6.56 -18.30
N ASN A 29 7.80 -6.91 -18.25
CA ASN A 29 7.34 -8.18 -17.70
C ASN A 29 7.85 -9.40 -18.50
N GLN A 30 7.93 -9.31 -19.84
CA GLN A 30 8.50 -10.39 -20.64
C GLN A 30 9.95 -10.69 -20.26
N ARG A 31 10.74 -9.65 -19.95
CA ARG A 31 12.11 -9.81 -19.43
C ARG A 31 12.14 -10.36 -18.01
N TYR A 32 11.26 -9.88 -17.13
CA TYR A 32 11.13 -10.47 -15.79
C TYR A 32 10.82 -11.98 -15.86
N ALA A 33 9.95 -12.39 -16.76
CA ALA A 33 9.51 -13.78 -16.90
C ALA A 33 10.61 -14.75 -17.38
N THR A 34 11.71 -14.28 -18.00
CA THR A 34 12.81 -15.18 -18.41
C THR A 34 13.59 -15.73 -17.22
N ASP A 35 13.64 -14.96 -16.13
CA ASP A 35 14.37 -15.30 -14.91
C ASP A 35 13.42 -15.75 -13.78
N PHE A 36 12.11 -15.64 -13.99
CA PHE A 36 11.11 -16.02 -13.00
C PHE A 36 11.09 -17.54 -12.80
N VAL A 37 11.23 -17.95 -11.54
CA VAL A 37 11.08 -19.34 -11.11
C VAL A 37 9.86 -19.40 -10.21
N ASP A 38 8.90 -20.26 -10.55
CA ASP A 38 7.76 -20.54 -9.67
C ASP A 38 8.28 -21.05 -8.32
N PRO A 39 8.08 -20.30 -7.22
CA PRO A 39 8.58 -20.72 -5.92
C PRO A 39 7.74 -21.85 -5.30
N GLY A 40 6.64 -22.28 -5.95
CA GLY A 40 5.76 -23.33 -5.46
C GLY A 40 4.96 -22.92 -4.21
N MET A 41 4.76 -21.62 -4.02
CA MET A 41 4.05 -21.06 -2.87
C MET A 41 2.53 -21.12 -3.07
N ASP A 42 1.79 -21.27 -1.98
CA ASP A 42 0.35 -21.06 -2.00
C ASP A 42 0.02 -19.55 -1.93
N ALA A 43 -1.27 -19.22 -2.03
CA ALA A 43 -1.72 -17.83 -1.92
C ALA A 43 -1.69 -17.29 -0.48
N ARG A 44 -1.24 -18.07 0.52
CA ARG A 44 -1.20 -17.65 1.93
C ARG A 44 0.16 -17.04 2.23
N PRO A 45 0.21 -15.85 2.83
CA PRO A 45 1.49 -15.23 3.14
C PRO A 45 2.28 -16.01 4.18
N VAL A 46 3.56 -16.27 3.93
CA VAL A 46 4.38 -17.10 4.84
C VAL A 46 4.61 -16.44 6.20
N LEU A 47 4.73 -15.11 6.24
CA LEU A 47 4.86 -14.35 7.50
C LEU A 47 3.51 -14.07 8.17
N LYS A 48 2.40 -14.48 7.55
CA LYS A 48 1.03 -14.25 8.07
C LYS A 48 0.76 -12.78 8.40
N VAL A 49 1.27 -11.86 7.59
CA VAL A 49 1.09 -10.42 7.77
C VAL A 49 0.38 -9.79 6.57
N ALA A 50 -0.47 -8.81 6.83
CA ALA A 50 -1.02 -7.92 5.82
C ALA A 50 -0.50 -6.50 6.05
N VAL A 51 0.04 -5.89 5.00
CA VAL A 51 0.53 -4.51 5.00
C VAL A 51 -0.46 -3.64 4.22
N VAL A 52 -1.00 -2.62 4.88
CA VAL A 52 -1.82 -1.57 4.25
C VAL A 52 -0.96 -0.32 4.09
N ALA A 53 -0.83 0.19 2.86
CA ALA A 53 0.02 1.35 2.59
C ALA A 53 -0.57 2.28 1.52
N CYS A 54 -0.05 3.50 1.45
CA CYS A 54 -0.41 4.42 0.37
C CYS A 54 0.06 3.90 -1.00
N MET A 55 -0.65 4.23 -2.08
CA MET A 55 -0.28 3.94 -3.48
C MET A 55 0.86 4.83 -4.01
N ASP A 56 1.50 5.63 -3.17
CA ASP A 56 2.57 6.56 -3.55
C ASP A 56 3.71 5.85 -4.31
N ALA A 57 4.09 6.40 -5.46
CA ALA A 57 5.10 5.84 -6.35
C ALA A 57 6.53 5.85 -5.78
N ARG A 58 6.77 6.60 -4.69
CA ARG A 58 8.06 6.67 -4.00
C ARG A 58 8.23 5.59 -2.93
N LEU A 59 7.18 4.83 -2.64
CA LEU A 59 7.19 3.79 -1.61
C LEU A 59 7.47 2.43 -2.25
N ASP A 60 8.74 2.06 -2.30
CA ASP A 60 9.18 0.70 -2.60
C ASP A 60 9.05 -0.17 -1.35
N LEU A 61 7.82 -0.63 -1.13
CA LEU A 61 7.42 -1.26 0.13
C LEU A 61 8.14 -2.58 0.41
N HIS A 62 8.38 -3.39 -0.63
CA HIS A 62 9.02 -4.70 -0.45
C HIS A 62 10.48 -4.52 -0.03
N ASP A 63 11.23 -3.67 -0.75
CA ASP A 63 12.62 -3.38 -0.41
C ASP A 63 12.75 -2.67 0.94
N ALA A 64 11.86 -1.71 1.25
CA ALA A 64 11.89 -0.97 2.52
C ALA A 64 11.66 -1.86 3.76
N LEU A 65 10.91 -2.95 3.60
CA LEU A 65 10.60 -3.90 4.68
C LEU A 65 11.46 -5.17 4.63
N GLY A 66 12.28 -5.35 3.59
CA GLY A 66 13.05 -6.58 3.37
C GLY A 66 12.16 -7.79 3.08
N LEU A 67 11.05 -7.60 2.38
CA LEU A 67 10.08 -8.64 2.05
C LEU A 67 10.45 -9.37 0.76
N GLU A 68 10.37 -10.69 0.79
CA GLU A 68 10.48 -11.56 -0.37
C GLU A 68 9.09 -11.86 -0.98
N LEU A 69 9.10 -12.44 -2.18
CA LEU A 69 7.87 -12.88 -2.84
C LEU A 69 7.12 -13.88 -1.94
N GLY A 70 5.85 -13.60 -1.65
CA GLY A 70 5.00 -14.47 -0.81
C GLY A 70 5.02 -14.17 0.69
N ASP A 71 5.84 -13.22 1.17
CA ASP A 71 5.94 -12.92 2.60
C ASP A 71 4.67 -12.32 3.20
N CYS A 72 4.02 -11.40 2.49
CA CYS A 72 2.88 -10.65 2.99
C CYS A 72 1.78 -10.48 1.95
N HIS A 73 0.57 -10.15 2.41
CA HIS A 73 -0.38 -9.43 1.56
C HIS A 73 -0.06 -7.95 1.57
N THR A 74 -0.05 -7.33 0.39
CA THR A 74 0.07 -5.88 0.23
C THR A 74 -1.25 -5.30 -0.27
N ILE A 75 -1.84 -4.39 0.51
CA ILE A 75 -3.09 -3.68 0.18
C ILE A 75 -2.73 -2.20 0.04
N ARG A 76 -3.03 -1.59 -1.12
CA ARG A 76 -2.68 -0.17 -1.38
C ARG A 76 -3.83 0.62 -1.96
N ASN A 77 -4.01 1.85 -1.48
CA ASN A 77 -4.96 2.84 -2.00
C ASN A 77 -4.42 4.27 -1.81
N ALA A 78 -5.17 5.30 -2.22
CA ALA A 78 -4.80 6.68 -1.93
C ALA A 78 -4.73 6.91 -0.41
N GLY A 79 -3.57 7.34 0.08
CA GLY A 79 -3.34 7.64 1.49
C GLY A 79 -3.07 6.46 2.42
N GLY A 80 -3.32 5.21 1.99
CA GLY A 80 -3.26 4.05 2.90
C GLY A 80 -4.46 4.01 3.85
N VAL A 81 -5.55 4.67 3.48
CA VAL A 81 -6.74 4.86 4.32
C VAL A 81 -7.45 3.53 4.55
N VAL A 82 -7.86 3.28 5.79
CA VAL A 82 -8.68 2.11 6.15
C VAL A 82 -10.14 2.36 5.78
N THR A 83 -10.47 2.09 4.53
CA THR A 83 -11.83 2.11 3.97
C THR A 83 -12.53 0.76 4.16
N ASP A 84 -13.82 0.68 3.80
CA ASP A 84 -14.56 -0.59 3.77
C ASP A 84 -13.89 -1.64 2.87
N ASP A 85 -13.24 -1.22 1.78
CA ASP A 85 -12.52 -2.15 0.90
C ASP A 85 -11.24 -2.70 1.55
N VAL A 86 -10.55 -1.88 2.36
CA VAL A 86 -9.42 -2.34 3.17
C VAL A 86 -9.91 -3.31 4.25
N ILE A 87 -11.00 -3.00 4.95
CA ILE A 87 -11.58 -3.92 5.94
C ILE A 87 -12.04 -5.23 5.29
N ARG A 88 -12.68 -5.18 4.11
CA ARG A 88 -13.04 -6.37 3.32
C ARG A 88 -11.80 -7.20 2.98
N SER A 89 -10.75 -6.55 2.51
CA SER A 89 -9.49 -7.20 2.10
C SER A 89 -8.77 -7.83 3.30
N LEU A 90 -8.66 -7.12 4.43
CA LEU A 90 -8.12 -7.65 5.68
C LEU A 90 -8.95 -8.82 6.22
N THR A 91 -10.27 -8.75 6.11
CA THR A 91 -11.17 -9.83 6.54
C THR A 91 -10.89 -11.12 5.77
N ILE A 92 -10.74 -11.04 4.43
CA ILE A 92 -10.36 -12.18 3.59
C ILE A 92 -8.95 -12.66 3.95
N SER A 93 -8.00 -11.73 4.08
CA SER A 93 -6.61 -12.03 4.42
C SER A 93 -6.50 -12.85 5.71
N GLN A 94 -7.22 -12.45 6.76
CA GLN A 94 -7.19 -13.17 8.03
C GLN A 94 -8.00 -14.48 7.97
N ARG A 95 -9.26 -14.40 7.55
CA ARG A 95 -10.21 -15.52 7.70
C ARG A 95 -10.01 -16.64 6.67
N ALA A 96 -9.64 -16.30 5.44
CA ALA A 96 -9.47 -17.28 4.36
C ALA A 96 -8.00 -17.64 4.13
N LEU A 97 -7.09 -16.70 4.37
CA LEU A 97 -5.68 -16.82 4.01
C LEU A 97 -4.72 -16.80 5.21
N GLY A 98 -5.24 -16.66 6.43
CA GLY A 98 -4.52 -16.98 7.67
C GLY A 98 -3.55 -15.93 8.19
N THR A 99 -3.61 -14.67 7.72
CA THR A 99 -2.80 -13.60 8.32
C THR A 99 -3.27 -13.27 9.74
N GLN A 100 -2.35 -12.87 10.62
CA GLN A 100 -2.60 -12.58 12.03
C GLN A 100 -2.16 -11.16 12.41
N SER A 101 -1.20 -10.59 11.69
CA SER A 101 -0.66 -9.26 11.95
C SER A 101 -1.09 -8.25 10.88
N VAL A 102 -1.30 -7.00 11.28
CA VAL A 102 -1.61 -5.88 10.37
C VAL A 102 -0.63 -4.73 10.60
N VAL A 103 0.04 -4.32 9.52
CA VAL A 103 0.96 -3.18 9.51
C VAL A 103 0.36 -2.08 8.66
N LEU A 104 0.16 -0.90 9.24
CA LEU A 104 -0.38 0.28 8.55
C LEU A 104 0.76 1.27 8.29
N ILE A 105 0.97 1.66 7.04
CA ILE A 105 2.08 2.54 6.64
C ILE A 105 1.55 3.73 5.84
N HIS A 106 1.49 4.87 6.53
CA HIS A 106 1.35 6.18 5.89
C HIS A 106 2.74 6.73 5.56
N HIS A 107 2.80 7.92 4.98
CA HIS A 107 4.09 8.52 4.65
C HIS A 107 4.10 10.05 4.67
N THR A 108 5.28 10.64 4.81
CA THR A 108 5.49 12.09 4.73
C THR A 108 5.22 12.60 3.31
N GLY A 109 4.70 13.82 3.20
CA GLY A 109 4.40 14.44 1.90
C GLY A 109 3.38 13.68 1.05
N CYS A 110 2.38 13.08 1.70
CA CYS A 110 1.24 12.43 1.05
C CYS A 110 0.35 13.42 0.31
N GLY A 111 -0.13 13.06 -0.87
CA GLY A 111 -1.05 13.90 -1.66
C GLY A 111 -2.40 14.16 -0.96
N LEU A 112 -2.85 13.25 -0.08
CA LEU A 112 -4.08 13.45 0.67
C LEU A 112 -3.97 14.57 1.74
N LEU A 113 -2.76 15.00 2.11
CA LEU A 113 -2.57 16.16 3.00
C LEU A 113 -2.97 17.49 2.33
N THR A 114 -2.91 17.53 0.99
CA THR A 114 -3.19 18.74 0.20
C THR A 114 -4.61 18.78 -0.35
N LEU A 115 -5.33 17.66 -0.31
CA LEU A 115 -6.72 17.59 -0.75
C LEU A 115 -7.68 17.97 0.38
N THR A 116 -8.91 18.29 -0.01
CA THR A 116 -10.05 18.51 0.86
C THR A 116 -11.28 17.80 0.28
N GLU A 117 -12.36 17.75 1.04
CA GLU A 117 -13.65 17.28 0.51
C GLU A 117 -14.21 18.20 -0.61
N ASP A 118 -13.66 19.41 -0.79
CA ASP A 118 -14.03 20.31 -1.89
C ASP A 118 -13.72 19.69 -3.26
N PHE A 119 -12.80 18.73 -3.33
CA PHE A 119 -12.53 17.97 -4.54
C PHE A 119 -13.79 17.31 -5.13
N ARG A 120 -14.72 16.88 -4.27
CA ARG A 120 -16.01 16.30 -4.75
C ARG A 120 -16.94 17.37 -5.31
N HIS A 121 -16.86 18.60 -4.81
CA HIS A 121 -17.59 19.73 -5.37
C HIS A 121 -17.02 20.13 -6.73
N GLU A 122 -15.70 20.20 -6.87
CA GLU A 122 -15.04 20.46 -8.16
C GLU A 122 -15.43 19.42 -9.22
N LEU A 123 -15.47 18.14 -8.85
CA LEU A 123 -15.92 17.07 -9.75
C LEU A 123 -17.40 17.16 -10.12
N GLU A 124 -18.26 17.58 -9.18
CA GLU A 124 -19.68 17.81 -9.46
C GLU A 124 -19.86 18.95 -10.46
N ASP A 125 -19.12 20.05 -10.28
CA ASP A 125 -19.18 21.20 -11.19
C ASP A 125 -18.66 20.85 -12.59
N GLU A 126 -17.64 20.01 -12.69
CA GLU A 126 -17.06 19.57 -13.97
C GLU A 126 -17.94 18.54 -14.72
N VAL A 127 -18.39 17.50 -14.01
CA VAL A 127 -19.02 16.31 -14.62
C VAL A 127 -20.55 16.32 -14.49
N GLY A 128 -21.10 17.19 -13.63
CA GLY A 128 -22.54 17.27 -13.33
C GLY A 128 -23.03 16.23 -12.33
N GLN A 129 -22.13 15.45 -11.71
CA GLN A 129 -22.48 14.44 -10.71
C GLN A 129 -21.46 14.40 -9.58
N ARG A 130 -21.93 14.58 -8.34
CA ARG A 130 -21.08 14.44 -7.15
C ARG A 130 -20.74 12.97 -6.87
N PRO A 131 -19.46 12.64 -6.64
CA PRO A 131 -19.09 11.30 -6.19
C PRO A 131 -19.70 10.95 -4.83
N ALA A 132 -20.16 9.69 -4.68
CA ALA A 132 -20.75 9.19 -3.42
C ALA A 132 -19.70 8.83 -2.37
N TRP A 133 -18.48 8.47 -2.80
CA TRP A 133 -17.35 8.17 -1.92
C TRP A 133 -16.77 9.45 -1.30
N ALA A 134 -16.23 9.34 -0.09
CA ALA A 134 -15.45 10.40 0.55
C ALA A 134 -14.03 10.43 -0.03
N VAL A 135 -13.40 11.61 -0.04
CA VAL A 135 -12.00 11.76 -0.48
C VAL A 135 -11.06 11.11 0.53
N GLU A 136 -11.49 11.04 1.80
CA GLU A 136 -10.70 10.56 2.94
C GLU A 136 -9.39 11.35 3.11
N ALA A 137 -9.45 12.65 2.79
CA ALA A 137 -8.34 13.56 3.03
C ALA A 137 -8.12 13.78 4.54
N PHE A 138 -6.86 13.90 4.94
CA PHE A 138 -6.47 14.13 6.34
C PHE A 138 -5.50 15.31 6.44
N ARG A 139 -5.40 15.93 7.63
CA ARG A 139 -4.54 17.10 7.86
C ARG A 139 -3.27 16.78 8.64
N ASP A 140 -3.27 15.67 9.37
CA ASP A 140 -2.17 15.22 10.20
C ASP A 140 -1.97 13.73 9.98
N VAL A 141 -0.77 13.35 9.53
CA VAL A 141 -0.47 11.97 9.16
C VAL A 141 -0.41 11.04 10.38
N ASP A 142 0.07 11.54 11.53
CA ASP A 142 0.19 10.73 12.75
C ASP A 142 -1.19 10.47 13.34
N GLN A 143 -2.07 11.47 13.33
CA GLN A 143 -3.46 11.34 13.76
C GLN A 143 -4.22 10.38 12.85
N ASP A 144 -4.01 10.43 11.53
CA ASP A 144 -4.68 9.52 10.60
C ASP A 144 -4.20 8.07 10.75
N VAL A 145 -2.91 7.85 11.04
CA VAL A 145 -2.39 6.53 11.41
C VAL A 145 -3.08 6.00 12.68
N ARG A 146 -3.24 6.83 13.72
CA ARG A 146 -3.97 6.42 14.95
C ARG A 146 -5.42 6.08 14.66
N GLN A 147 -6.10 6.91 13.87
CA GLN A 147 -7.48 6.65 13.45
C GLN A 147 -7.58 5.34 12.68
N SER A 148 -6.67 5.10 11.73
CA SER A 148 -6.59 3.88 10.93
C SER A 148 -6.39 2.64 11.81
N MET A 149 -5.47 2.70 12.78
CA MET A 149 -5.30 1.62 13.77
C MET A 149 -6.59 1.37 14.56
N ALA A 150 -7.27 2.42 15.02
CA ALA A 150 -8.53 2.28 15.75
C ALA A 150 -9.64 1.64 14.89
N ARG A 151 -9.77 2.02 13.61
CA ARG A 151 -10.72 1.41 12.67
C ARG A 151 -10.46 -0.10 12.50
N VAL A 152 -9.21 -0.51 12.36
CA VAL A 152 -8.84 -1.94 12.28
C VAL A 152 -9.14 -2.67 13.59
N ARG A 153 -8.67 -2.13 14.73
CA ARG A 153 -8.81 -2.80 16.04
C ARG A 153 -10.25 -2.96 16.51
N THR A 154 -11.14 -2.03 16.13
CA THR A 154 -12.55 -2.07 16.53
C THR A 154 -13.48 -2.75 15.51
N SER A 155 -12.95 -3.17 14.35
CA SER A 155 -13.75 -3.85 13.34
C SER A 155 -14.18 -5.24 13.82
N PRO A 156 -15.50 -5.54 13.89
CA PRO A 156 -15.99 -6.85 14.33
C PRO A 156 -15.74 -7.96 13.30
N PHE A 157 -15.30 -7.61 12.10
CA PHE A 157 -15.06 -8.56 11.00
C PHE A 157 -13.68 -9.19 11.07
N LEU A 158 -12.72 -8.54 11.73
CA LEU A 158 -11.34 -9.02 11.87
C LEU A 158 -11.21 -9.97 13.06
N LEU A 159 -10.51 -11.09 12.85
CA LEU A 159 -10.27 -12.11 13.87
C LEU A 159 -9.11 -11.76 14.79
N HIS A 160 -8.05 -11.17 14.21
CA HIS A 160 -6.81 -10.87 14.89
C HIS A 160 -6.59 -9.37 14.88
N THR A 161 -6.75 -8.75 16.04
CA THR A 161 -6.60 -7.29 16.24
C THR A 161 -5.56 -6.95 17.30
N ASP A 162 -4.92 -7.97 17.89
CA ASP A 162 -3.91 -7.82 18.95
C ASP A 162 -2.57 -7.27 18.43
N ASP A 163 -2.21 -7.63 17.18
CA ASP A 163 -0.98 -7.15 16.53
C ASP A 163 -1.32 -6.25 15.32
N VAL A 164 -1.78 -5.04 15.65
CA VAL A 164 -2.01 -3.95 14.69
C VAL A 164 -1.07 -2.82 15.05
N ARG A 165 -0.15 -2.48 14.14
CA ARG A 165 0.87 -1.43 14.34
C ARG A 165 0.87 -0.43 13.20
N GLY A 166 1.09 0.84 13.53
CA GLY A 166 1.00 1.96 12.59
C GLY A 166 2.31 2.72 12.48
N PHE A 167 2.70 3.09 11.27
CA PHE A 167 3.96 3.74 10.97
C PHE A 167 3.78 4.89 9.97
N VAL A 168 4.69 5.85 10.03
CA VAL A 168 4.90 6.86 9.01
C VAL A 168 6.26 6.63 8.36
N PHE A 169 6.25 6.30 7.07
CA PHE A 169 7.44 6.24 6.23
C PHE A 169 7.89 7.64 5.83
N ASP A 170 9.14 7.98 6.06
CA ASP A 170 9.71 9.23 5.57
C ASP A 170 10.26 9.06 4.16
N VAL A 171 9.57 9.65 3.17
CA VAL A 171 9.94 9.56 1.74
C VAL A 171 11.29 10.20 1.40
N LYS A 172 11.92 10.92 2.34
CA LYS A 172 13.25 11.51 2.15
C LYS A 172 14.38 10.65 2.70
N THR A 173 14.11 9.87 3.75
CA THR A 173 15.14 9.09 4.46
C THR A 173 14.98 7.58 4.30
N GLY A 174 13.80 7.11 3.92
CA GLY A 174 13.47 5.68 3.84
C GLY A 174 13.14 5.03 5.18
N LEU A 175 13.11 5.80 6.28
CA LEU A 175 12.89 5.26 7.62
C LEU A 175 11.40 5.17 7.97
N LEU A 176 11.04 4.11 8.71
CA LEU A 176 9.74 4.00 9.38
C LEU A 176 9.81 4.57 10.79
N ARG A 177 8.87 5.46 11.10
CA ARG A 177 8.62 5.92 12.47
C ARG A 177 7.31 5.33 12.95
N GLU A 178 7.37 4.57 14.04
CA GLU A 178 6.18 4.02 14.66
C GLU A 178 5.34 5.10 15.36
N ILE A 179 4.02 4.94 15.31
CA ILE A 179 3.06 5.82 15.94
C ILE A 179 2.38 5.06 17.07
N ASP A 180 2.48 5.61 18.29
CA ASP A 180 1.78 5.07 19.44
C ASP A 180 0.26 5.19 19.28
N ALA A 181 -0.44 4.15 19.72
CA ALA A 181 -1.89 4.01 19.61
C ALA A 181 -2.70 5.14 20.28
N ALA A 182 -2.13 5.76 21.33
CA ALA A 182 -2.77 6.64 22.32
C ALA A 182 -3.97 6.02 23.06
#